data_AF-A0AAP2DPR6-F1
#
_entry.id   AF-A0AAP2DPR6-F1
#
_cell.length_a   1.000
_cell.length_b   1.000
_cell.length_c   1.000
_cell.angle_alpha   90.00
_cell.angle_beta   90.00
_cell.angle_gamma   90.00
#
_symmetry.space_group_name_H-M   'P 1'
#
loop_
_entity.id
_entity.type
_entity.pdbx_description
1 polymer ?
#
loop_
_entity_poly.entity_id
_entity_poly.type
_entity_poly.pdbx_seq_one_letter_code
_entity_poly.pdbx_strand_id
1 'polypeptide(L)'
;MNKVIPILPCPDIRGQIEFYQQLGFEIKGVYTSPNPYAAVQLGNIELHFWGNRKNVPAENSSMCFILVDDVDAINDAFTNSLKAHTGKVPRSGIPKITKVRDLVADRRFTLTDPGGNTLFIGTPVKDGSVNFFRTLQHETFAKKFTVLYDIVYSKEAPELAAETLPKYGIVKDQLDDLDKAKYLLVMLEIQRSLKQPLEDAELKALLKVNKDVNDDWQKIEDRYQAIVKGDD
;
A
#
# COMPACT_ATOMS: atom_id res chain seq x y z
N MET A 1 -15.63 19.64 20.65
CA MET A 1 -14.68 18.73 19.96
C MET A 1 -14.11 19.52 18.79
N ASN A 2 -12.79 19.67 18.73
CA ASN A 2 -12.12 20.36 17.63
C ASN A 2 -11.69 19.31 16.59
N LYS A 3 -11.95 19.55 15.30
CA LYS A 3 -11.54 18.67 14.19
C LYS A 3 -11.17 19.49 12.96
N VAL A 4 -10.33 18.92 12.11
CA VAL A 4 -10.00 19.47 10.79
C VAL A 4 -10.77 18.66 9.74
N ILE A 5 -11.46 19.33 8.81
CA ILE A 5 -12.15 18.69 7.70
C ILE A 5 -11.50 19.19 6.40
N PRO A 6 -10.90 18.32 5.58
CA PRO A 6 -10.40 18.70 4.27
C PRO A 6 -11.58 18.98 3.33
N ILE A 7 -11.47 20.06 2.55
CA ILE A 7 -12.42 20.43 1.50
C ILE A 7 -11.69 20.37 0.16
N LEU A 8 -12.04 19.41 -0.69
CA LEU A 8 -11.28 19.06 -1.89
C LEU A 8 -12.06 19.42 -3.17
N PRO A 9 -11.38 19.80 -4.28
CA PRO A 9 -12.07 20.11 -5.53
C PRO A 9 -12.55 18.84 -6.25
N CYS A 10 -13.65 18.95 -7.01
CA CYS A 10 -14.05 17.95 -7.99
C CYS A 10 -14.72 18.59 -9.21
N PRO A 11 -14.60 18.02 -10.42
CA PRO A 11 -15.24 18.56 -11.62
C PRO A 11 -16.76 18.39 -11.61
N ASP A 12 -17.25 17.31 -11.00
CA ASP A 12 -18.66 16.99 -10.86
C ASP A 12 -18.97 16.44 -9.46
N ILE A 13 -19.85 17.11 -8.73
CA ILE A 13 -20.25 16.70 -7.37
C ILE A 13 -21.00 15.36 -7.40
N ARG A 14 -21.78 15.06 -8.44
CA ARG A 14 -22.59 13.82 -8.48
C ARG A 14 -21.72 12.57 -8.65
N GLY A 15 -20.84 12.57 -9.66
CA GLY A 15 -19.87 11.49 -9.83
C GLY A 15 -18.91 11.35 -8.64
N GLN A 16 -18.57 12.47 -8.00
CA GLN A 16 -17.75 12.47 -6.80
C GLN A 16 -18.45 11.73 -5.65
N ILE A 17 -19.70 12.09 -5.31
CA ILE A 17 -20.42 11.43 -4.20
C ILE A 17 -20.69 9.95 -4.50
N GLU A 18 -21.02 9.60 -5.74
CA GLU A 18 -21.27 8.21 -6.14
C GLU A 18 -20.05 7.32 -5.86
N PHE A 19 -18.86 7.80 -6.20
CA PHE A 19 -17.61 7.10 -5.92
C PHE A 19 -17.39 6.87 -4.43
N TYR A 20 -17.58 7.90 -3.59
CA TYR A 20 -17.40 7.73 -2.13
C TYR A 20 -18.49 6.84 -1.51
N GLN A 21 -19.72 6.86 -2.03
CA GLN A 21 -20.77 5.93 -1.60
C GLN A 21 -20.41 4.48 -1.93
N GLN A 22 -19.84 4.22 -3.12
CA GLN A 22 -19.33 2.90 -3.46
C GLN A 22 -18.26 2.45 -2.45
N LEU A 23 -17.41 3.34 -1.97
CA LEU A 23 -16.42 3.04 -0.91
C LEU A 23 -17.04 2.89 0.50
N GLY A 24 -18.36 3.01 0.63
CA GLY A 24 -19.08 2.85 1.90
C GLY A 24 -19.21 4.13 2.72
N PHE A 25 -18.92 5.30 2.14
CA PHE A 25 -19.17 6.57 2.82
C PHE A 25 -20.67 6.90 2.83
N GLU A 26 -21.14 7.42 3.95
CA GLU A 26 -22.44 8.04 4.09
C GLU A 26 -22.43 9.45 3.52
N ILE A 27 -23.52 9.85 2.87
CA ILE A 27 -23.72 11.22 2.41
C ILE A 27 -24.34 12.04 3.54
N LYS A 28 -23.62 13.09 3.99
CA LYS A 28 -24.09 13.99 5.06
C LYS A 28 -24.83 15.21 4.51
N GLY A 29 -24.54 15.60 3.28
CA GLY A 29 -25.24 16.69 2.61
C GLY A 29 -24.73 16.89 1.19
N VAL A 30 -25.63 17.28 0.29
CA VAL A 30 -25.31 17.57 -1.12
C VAL A 30 -26.08 18.80 -1.54
N TYR A 31 -25.36 19.74 -2.13
CA TYR A 31 -25.88 20.95 -2.75
C TYR A 31 -25.33 20.99 -4.17
N THR A 32 -26.19 21.12 -5.19
CA THR A 32 -25.74 21.10 -6.59
C THR A 32 -25.75 22.48 -7.25
N SER A 33 -26.28 23.50 -6.59
CA SER A 33 -26.42 24.88 -7.12
C SER A 33 -26.74 25.87 -5.98
N PRO A 34 -26.34 27.16 -6.09
CA PRO A 34 -25.42 27.72 -7.10
C PRO A 34 -23.96 27.37 -6.81
N ASN A 35 -23.63 26.97 -5.58
CA ASN A 35 -22.29 26.56 -5.16
C ASN A 35 -22.30 25.05 -4.90
N PRO A 36 -21.90 24.21 -5.87
CA PRO A 36 -21.97 22.78 -5.70
C PRO A 36 -21.02 22.34 -4.57
N TYR A 37 -21.55 21.55 -3.65
CA TYR A 37 -20.87 21.13 -2.43
C TYR A 37 -21.39 19.78 -1.97
N ALA A 38 -20.53 18.96 -1.40
CA ALA A 38 -20.94 17.73 -0.75
C ALA A 38 -20.11 17.44 0.49
N ALA A 39 -20.72 16.77 1.46
CA ALA A 39 -20.07 16.25 2.65
C ALA A 39 -20.33 14.74 2.74
N VAL A 40 -19.27 13.97 2.94
CA VAL A 40 -19.33 12.51 3.09
C VAL A 40 -18.60 12.07 4.35
N GLN A 41 -19.01 10.93 4.90
CA GLN A 41 -18.47 10.42 6.16
C GLN A 41 -18.27 8.90 6.14
N LEU A 42 -17.13 8.42 6.65
CA LEU A 42 -16.86 7.01 6.94
C LEU A 42 -16.41 6.90 8.39
N GLY A 43 -17.29 6.45 9.28
CA GLY A 43 -17.03 6.48 10.73
C GLY A 43 -16.71 7.89 11.21
N ASN A 44 -15.50 8.10 11.71
CA ASN A 44 -15.02 9.41 12.18
C ASN A 44 -14.31 10.24 11.10
N ILE A 45 -14.12 9.69 9.91
CA ILE A 45 -13.47 10.38 8.78
C ILE A 45 -14.54 11.18 8.04
N GLU A 46 -14.35 12.48 7.94
CA GLU A 46 -15.26 13.38 7.21
C GLU A 46 -14.48 14.11 6.13
N LEU A 47 -15.00 14.07 4.90
CA LEU A 47 -14.41 14.72 3.74
C LEU A 47 -15.48 15.58 3.07
N HIS A 48 -15.11 16.79 2.68
CA HIS A 48 -15.98 17.67 1.93
C HIS A 48 -15.43 17.90 0.52
N PHE A 49 -16.35 18.21 -0.40
CA PHE A 49 -16.02 18.50 -1.79
C PHE A 49 -16.73 19.75 -2.26
N TRP A 50 -16.05 20.53 -3.10
CA TRP A 50 -16.65 21.66 -3.80
C TRP A 50 -16.52 21.49 -5.31
N GLY A 51 -17.57 21.86 -6.04
CA GLY A 51 -17.63 21.69 -7.49
C GLY A 51 -16.87 22.77 -8.23
N ASN A 52 -15.89 22.36 -9.03
CA ASN A 52 -15.11 23.21 -9.92
C ASN A 52 -15.00 22.58 -11.31
N ARG A 53 -15.81 23.05 -12.27
CA ARG A 53 -15.76 22.54 -13.65
C ARG A 53 -14.41 22.74 -14.36
N LYS A 54 -13.55 23.62 -13.84
CA LYS A 54 -12.19 23.86 -14.37
C LYS A 54 -11.15 22.91 -13.77
N ASN A 55 -11.51 22.11 -12.77
CA ASN A 55 -10.60 21.14 -12.18
C ASN A 55 -10.32 20.01 -13.18
N VAL A 56 -9.10 19.96 -13.69
CA VAL A 56 -8.62 18.86 -14.54
C VAL A 56 -8.05 17.78 -13.62
N PRO A 57 -8.67 16.59 -13.48
CA PRO A 57 -8.25 15.60 -12.50
C PRO A 57 -6.78 15.17 -12.61
N ALA A 58 -6.25 15.08 -13.84
CA ALA A 58 -4.85 14.71 -14.08
C ALA A 58 -3.84 15.78 -13.63
N GLU A 59 -4.28 17.02 -13.42
CA GLU A 59 -3.45 18.15 -12.99
C GLU A 59 -3.71 18.55 -11.52
N ASN A 60 -4.65 17.87 -10.85
CA ASN A 60 -5.01 18.18 -9.48
C ASN A 60 -3.92 17.71 -8.50
N SER A 61 -3.36 18.66 -7.75
CA SER A 61 -2.31 18.43 -6.76
C SER A 61 -2.82 18.40 -5.31
N SER A 62 -4.14 18.39 -5.13
CA SER A 62 -4.76 18.34 -3.81
C SER A 62 -4.47 17.01 -3.12
N MET A 63 -3.97 17.08 -1.89
CA MET A 63 -3.57 15.92 -1.11
C MET A 63 -4.15 15.99 0.31
N CYS A 64 -4.48 14.84 0.87
CA CYS A 64 -4.86 14.70 2.27
C CYS A 64 -4.29 13.40 2.84
N PHE A 65 -3.83 13.45 4.10
CA PHE A 65 -3.44 12.26 4.83
C PHE A 65 -4.53 11.92 5.85
N ILE A 66 -4.99 10.67 5.82
CA ILE A 66 -6.01 10.13 6.71
C ILE A 66 -5.35 9.04 7.56
N LEU A 67 -5.32 9.28 8.86
CA LEU A 67 -4.85 8.30 9.84
C LEU A 67 -5.97 7.31 10.16
N VAL A 68 -5.65 6.03 10.10
CA VAL A 68 -6.59 4.94 10.41
C VAL A 68 -5.94 3.93 11.34
N ASP A 69 -6.76 3.25 12.14
CA ASP A 69 -6.28 2.24 13.09
C ASP A 69 -5.78 0.98 12.37
N ASP A 70 -6.46 0.56 11.30
CA ASP A 70 -6.13 -0.61 10.50
C ASP A 70 -6.19 -0.28 9.01
N VAL A 71 -5.03 -0.03 8.43
CA VAL A 71 -4.90 0.31 7.00
C VAL A 71 -5.22 -0.86 6.07
N ASP A 72 -4.96 -2.11 6.49
CA ASP A 72 -5.21 -3.29 5.66
C ASP A 72 -6.72 -3.52 5.54
N ALA A 73 -7.45 -3.45 6.67
CA ALA A 73 -8.90 -3.58 6.67
C ALA A 73 -9.59 -2.53 5.77
N ILE A 74 -9.11 -1.28 5.78
CA ILE A 74 -9.64 -0.23 4.92
C ILE A 74 -9.30 -0.47 3.45
N ASN A 75 -8.06 -0.90 3.13
CA ASN A 75 -7.68 -1.20 1.75
C ASN A 75 -8.49 -2.36 1.18
N ASP A 76 -8.67 -3.43 1.96
CA ASP A 76 -9.47 -4.59 1.57
C ASP A 76 -10.93 -4.21 1.35
N ALA A 77 -11.53 -3.44 2.26
CA ALA A 77 -12.90 -2.97 2.10
C ALA A 77 -13.07 -2.15 0.81
N PHE A 78 -12.14 -1.21 0.54
CA PHE A 78 -12.21 -0.36 -0.64
C PHE A 78 -11.96 -1.14 -1.94
N THR A 79 -10.94 -2.00 -1.97
CA THR A 79 -10.62 -2.78 -3.17
C THR A 79 -11.72 -3.80 -3.50
N ASN A 80 -12.30 -4.47 -2.50
CA ASN A 80 -13.43 -5.37 -2.68
C ASN A 80 -14.66 -4.64 -3.22
N SER A 81 -14.98 -3.47 -2.65
CA SER A 81 -16.11 -2.69 -3.13
C SER A 81 -15.89 -2.17 -4.55
N LEU A 82 -14.71 -1.64 -4.87
CA LEU A 82 -14.39 -1.19 -6.23
C LEU A 82 -14.43 -2.35 -7.24
N LYS A 83 -13.93 -3.54 -6.86
CA LYS A 83 -14.02 -4.75 -7.69
C LYS A 83 -15.48 -5.15 -7.93
N ALA A 84 -16.34 -5.07 -6.92
CA ALA A 84 -17.76 -5.37 -7.04
C ALA A 84 -18.49 -4.39 -7.98
N HIS A 85 -18.20 -3.09 -7.91
CA HIS A 85 -18.88 -2.06 -8.70
C HIS A 85 -18.32 -1.91 -10.13
N THR A 86 -17.03 -2.16 -10.34
CA THR A 86 -16.35 -1.89 -11.63
C THR A 86 -15.83 -3.15 -12.33
N GLY A 87 -15.97 -4.33 -11.70
CA GLY A 87 -15.48 -5.62 -12.19
C GLY A 87 -13.98 -5.85 -12.01
N LYS A 88 -13.21 -4.84 -11.58
CA LYS A 88 -11.76 -4.93 -11.33
C LYS A 88 -11.28 -3.91 -10.31
N VAL A 89 -10.05 -4.06 -9.81
CA VAL A 89 -9.42 -3.03 -8.97
C VAL A 89 -8.68 -2.03 -9.86
N PRO A 90 -9.01 -0.73 -9.85
CA PRO A 90 -8.34 0.26 -10.69
C PRO A 90 -6.95 0.57 -10.14
N ARG A 91 -5.89 0.00 -10.73
CA ARG A 91 -4.49 0.22 -10.31
C ARG A 91 -3.80 1.37 -11.03
N SER A 92 -4.36 1.85 -12.14
CA SER A 92 -3.81 2.93 -12.96
C SER A 92 -4.92 3.87 -13.44
N GLY A 93 -4.53 5.06 -13.91
CA GLY A 93 -5.47 6.10 -14.33
C GLY A 93 -6.11 6.84 -13.16
N ILE A 94 -7.30 7.39 -13.40
CA ILE A 94 -8.12 8.13 -12.44
C ILE A 94 -9.57 7.61 -12.56
N PRO A 95 -10.20 7.15 -11.46
CA PRO A 95 -9.64 6.94 -10.13
C PRO A 95 -8.67 5.75 -10.08
N LYS A 96 -7.85 5.64 -9.03
CA LYS A 96 -6.98 4.48 -8.77
C LYS A 96 -6.75 4.23 -7.29
N ILE A 97 -6.40 2.99 -6.93
CA ILE A 97 -6.04 2.57 -5.57
C ILE A 97 -4.79 1.69 -5.58
N THR A 98 -3.78 2.06 -4.80
CA THR A 98 -2.55 1.25 -4.64
C THR A 98 -2.75 0.15 -3.60
N LYS A 99 -1.80 -0.79 -3.53
CA LYS A 99 -1.70 -1.69 -2.38
C LYS A 99 -1.20 -0.93 -1.15
N VAL A 100 -1.38 -1.54 0.02
CA VAL A 100 -0.70 -1.11 1.25
C VAL A 100 0.80 -1.33 1.07
N ARG A 101 1.57 -0.31 1.43
CA ARG A 101 3.04 -0.32 1.42
C ARG A 101 3.54 -0.06 2.81
N ASP A 102 4.60 -0.78 3.18
CA ASP A 102 5.31 -0.56 4.43
C ASP A 102 6.40 0.50 4.21
N LEU A 103 6.21 1.68 4.78
CA LEU A 103 7.19 2.76 4.75
C LEU A 103 7.85 2.89 6.14
N VAL A 104 8.84 3.79 6.22
CA VAL A 104 9.59 4.02 7.46
C VAL A 104 8.70 4.60 8.56
N ALA A 105 7.77 5.50 8.23
CA ALA A 105 6.96 6.22 9.19
C ALA A 105 5.55 5.63 9.36
N ASP A 106 5.02 5.00 8.32
CA ASP A 106 3.64 4.53 8.26
C ASP A 106 3.52 3.28 7.38
N ARG A 107 2.43 2.54 7.57
CA ARG A 107 1.90 1.62 6.57
C ARG A 107 0.77 2.34 5.86
N ARG A 108 0.81 2.47 4.53
CA ARG A 108 -0.20 3.24 3.81
C ARG A 108 -0.48 2.76 2.40
N PHE A 109 -1.69 3.03 1.92
CA PHE A 109 -2.01 3.01 0.49
C PHE A 109 -2.42 4.40 0.01
N THR A 110 -2.48 4.57 -1.31
CA THR A 110 -2.90 5.80 -1.95
C THR A 110 -4.18 5.56 -2.73
N LEU A 111 -5.17 6.42 -2.52
CA LEU A 111 -6.42 6.48 -3.28
C LEU A 111 -6.43 7.80 -4.07
N THR A 112 -6.54 7.72 -5.39
CA THR A 112 -6.84 8.88 -6.23
C THR A 112 -8.30 8.79 -6.64
N ASP A 113 -9.10 9.79 -6.27
CA ASP A 113 -10.53 9.84 -6.56
C ASP A 113 -10.83 10.40 -7.97
N PRO A 114 -12.11 10.43 -8.45
CA PRO A 114 -12.46 10.95 -9.77
C PRO A 114 -12.11 12.43 -9.98
N GLY A 115 -12.02 13.21 -8.91
CA GLY A 115 -11.56 14.59 -8.93
C GLY A 115 -10.05 14.74 -9.07
N GLY A 116 -9.29 13.64 -9.01
CA GLY A 116 -7.84 13.64 -9.02
C GLY A 116 -7.23 13.93 -7.65
N ASN A 117 -8.03 14.00 -6.58
CA ASN A 117 -7.50 14.22 -5.24
C ASN A 117 -6.74 12.99 -4.78
N THR A 118 -5.58 13.19 -4.17
CA THR A 118 -4.75 12.11 -3.67
C THR A 118 -4.87 11.97 -2.16
N LEU A 119 -5.51 10.89 -1.71
CA LEU A 119 -5.61 10.53 -0.32
C LEU A 119 -4.52 9.52 0.02
N PHE A 120 -3.71 9.84 1.03
CA PHE A 120 -2.84 8.87 1.70
C PHE A 120 -3.60 8.34 2.91
N ILE A 121 -3.88 7.03 2.93
CA ILE A 121 -4.58 6.39 4.04
C ILE A 121 -3.58 5.48 4.72
N GLY A 122 -3.27 5.73 6.00
CA GLY A 122 -2.22 4.98 6.67
C GLY A 122 -2.34 4.88 8.18
N THR A 123 -1.67 3.86 8.71
CA THR A 123 -1.48 3.61 10.13
C THR A 123 -0.03 3.91 10.48
N PRO A 124 0.26 4.81 11.43
CA PRO A 124 1.61 5.10 11.87
C PRO A 124 2.31 3.84 12.38
N VAL A 125 3.61 3.74 12.10
CA VAL A 125 4.47 2.78 12.79
C VAL A 125 4.54 3.21 14.27
N LYS A 126 4.28 2.30 15.21
CA LYS A 126 4.38 2.62 16.64
C LYS A 126 5.82 3.00 16.96
N ASP A 127 6.03 4.03 17.78
CA ASP A 127 7.37 4.45 18.19
C ASP A 127 8.18 3.26 18.74
N GLY A 128 9.39 3.09 18.21
CA GLY A 128 10.29 1.98 18.57
C GLY A 128 9.98 0.63 17.92
N SER A 129 8.89 0.50 17.14
CA SER A 129 8.65 -0.72 16.37
C SER A 129 9.54 -0.76 15.13
N VAL A 130 10.32 -1.83 15.02
CA VAL A 130 11.18 -2.09 13.87
C VAL A 130 10.35 -2.83 12.82
N ASN A 131 10.35 -2.34 11.57
CA ASN A 131 9.73 -3.08 10.48
C ASN A 131 10.50 -4.41 10.28
N PHE A 132 9.85 -5.51 10.65
CA PHE A 132 10.41 -6.85 10.68
C PHE A 132 11.00 -7.26 9.32
N PHE A 133 10.26 -7.04 8.23
CA PHE A 133 10.68 -7.46 6.89
C PHE A 133 11.73 -6.53 6.27
N ARG A 134 11.79 -5.27 6.70
CA ARG A 134 12.75 -4.27 6.21
C ARG A 134 14.14 -4.40 6.83
N THR A 135 14.29 -5.20 7.89
CA THR A 135 15.52 -5.27 8.67
C THR A 135 16.16 -6.65 8.68
N LEU A 136 17.49 -6.65 8.59
CA LEU A 136 18.34 -7.80 8.90
C LEU A 136 19.09 -7.53 10.20
N GLN A 137 19.37 -8.57 10.97
CA GLN A 137 20.25 -8.49 12.15
C GLN A 137 21.73 -8.47 11.76
N HIS A 138 22.08 -9.01 10.59
CA HIS A 138 23.44 -9.05 10.10
C HIS A 138 24.04 -7.64 9.90
N GLU A 139 25.03 -7.29 10.72
CA GLU A 139 25.60 -5.93 10.81
C GLU A 139 26.08 -5.36 9.46
N THR A 140 26.82 -6.16 8.69
CA THR A 140 27.39 -5.73 7.39
C THR A 140 26.34 -5.51 6.31
N PHE A 141 25.24 -6.29 6.31
CA PHE A 141 24.28 -6.32 5.21
C PHE A 141 22.99 -5.56 5.52
N ALA A 142 22.69 -5.26 6.78
CA ALA A 142 21.45 -4.59 7.19
C ALA A 142 21.16 -3.30 6.40
N LYS A 143 22.15 -2.40 6.27
CA LYS A 143 21.98 -1.16 5.50
C LYS A 143 21.74 -1.40 4.01
N LYS A 144 22.45 -2.36 3.42
CA LYS A 144 22.34 -2.68 1.99
C LYS A 144 20.99 -3.32 1.68
N PHE A 145 20.56 -4.24 2.54
CA PHE A 145 19.25 -4.87 2.46
C PHE A 145 18.13 -3.85 2.61
N THR A 146 18.25 -2.91 3.54
CA THR A 146 17.27 -1.84 3.74
C THR A 146 17.05 -1.05 2.44
N VAL A 147 18.13 -0.70 1.73
CA VAL A 147 18.03 0.03 0.45
C VAL A 147 17.37 -0.83 -0.63
N LEU A 148 17.74 -2.12 -0.72
CA LEU A 148 17.12 -3.05 -1.66
C LEU A 148 15.61 -3.19 -1.38
N TYR A 149 15.24 -3.38 -0.12
CA TYR A 149 13.85 -3.48 0.34
C TYR A 149 13.06 -2.23 -0.04
N ASP A 150 13.61 -1.03 0.18
CA ASP A 150 12.94 0.23 -0.14
C ASP A 150 12.71 0.41 -1.66
N ILE A 151 13.64 -0.07 -2.50
CA ILE A 151 13.45 -0.01 -3.95
C ILE A 151 12.30 -0.92 -4.39
N VAL A 152 12.25 -2.14 -3.86
CA VAL A 152 11.20 -3.10 -4.20
C VAL A 152 9.84 -2.62 -3.70
N TYR A 153 9.72 -2.30 -2.41
CA TYR A 153 8.40 -2.10 -1.78
C TYR A 153 7.98 -0.65 -1.60
N SER A 154 8.91 0.26 -1.32
CA SER A 154 8.55 1.69 -1.12
C SER A 154 8.49 2.43 -2.46
N LYS A 155 9.40 2.13 -3.39
CA LYS A 155 9.47 2.75 -4.71
C LYS A 155 8.72 1.96 -5.79
N GLU A 156 8.29 0.73 -5.49
CA GLU A 156 7.58 -0.15 -6.42
C GLU A 156 8.35 -0.31 -7.76
N ALA A 157 9.68 -0.44 -7.67
CA ALA A 157 10.59 -0.50 -8.82
C ALA A 157 11.43 -1.81 -8.82
N PRO A 158 10.80 -2.98 -8.94
CA PRO A 158 11.49 -4.28 -8.89
C PRO A 158 12.50 -4.47 -10.04
N GLU A 159 12.30 -3.85 -11.20
CA GLU A 159 13.26 -3.85 -12.31
C GLU A 159 14.57 -3.16 -11.90
N LEU A 160 14.44 -1.97 -11.30
CA LEU A 160 15.59 -1.22 -10.78
C LEU A 160 16.29 -1.99 -9.65
N ALA A 161 15.52 -2.69 -8.80
CA ALA A 161 16.08 -3.55 -7.77
C ALA A 161 16.95 -4.66 -8.40
N ALA A 162 16.44 -5.35 -9.43
CA ALA A 162 17.16 -6.41 -10.13
C ALA A 162 18.45 -5.91 -10.79
N GLU A 163 18.42 -4.77 -11.47
CA GLU A 163 19.61 -4.15 -12.08
C GLU A 163 20.69 -3.78 -11.06
N THR A 164 20.28 -3.44 -9.85
CA THR A 164 21.18 -2.97 -8.79
C THR A 164 21.62 -4.09 -7.83
N LEU A 165 21.06 -5.29 -7.91
CA LEU A 165 21.45 -6.46 -7.10
C LEU A 165 22.96 -6.69 -7.01
N PRO A 166 23.74 -6.66 -8.12
CA PRO A 166 25.19 -6.86 -8.05
C PRO A 166 25.93 -5.82 -7.21
N LYS A 167 25.36 -4.61 -7.05
CA LYS A 167 25.97 -3.51 -6.27
C LYS A 167 25.76 -3.67 -4.77
N TYR A 168 24.72 -4.37 -4.34
CA TYR A 168 24.49 -4.62 -2.91
C TYR A 168 25.49 -5.67 -2.38
N GLY A 169 25.83 -6.69 -3.17
CA GLY A 169 26.83 -7.69 -2.75
C GLY A 169 26.48 -8.34 -1.42
N ILE A 170 25.20 -8.64 -1.20
CA ILE A 170 24.73 -9.43 -0.05
C ILE A 170 25.06 -10.88 -0.36
N VAL A 171 25.84 -11.52 0.51
CA VAL A 171 26.24 -12.92 0.36
C VAL A 171 25.29 -13.76 1.22
N LYS A 172 24.30 -14.40 0.58
CA LYS A 172 23.22 -15.11 1.28
C LYS A 172 23.73 -16.16 2.28
N ASP A 173 24.86 -16.82 1.98
CA ASP A 173 25.42 -17.90 2.82
C ASP A 173 26.01 -17.39 4.14
N GLN A 174 26.24 -16.08 4.28
CA GLN A 174 26.70 -15.45 5.51
C GLN A 174 25.53 -15.01 6.42
N LEU A 175 24.30 -15.02 5.92
CA LEU A 175 23.11 -14.68 6.69
C LEU A 175 22.70 -15.87 7.56
N ASP A 176 22.20 -15.56 8.77
CA ASP A 176 21.45 -16.55 9.56
C ASP A 176 20.15 -16.93 8.84
N ASP A 177 19.50 -17.99 9.31
CA ASP A 177 18.32 -18.55 8.67
C ASP A 177 17.18 -17.53 8.50
N LEU A 178 16.96 -16.66 9.49
CA LEU A 178 15.86 -15.70 9.48
C LEU A 178 16.15 -14.53 8.53
N ASP A 179 17.36 -13.98 8.58
CA ASP A 179 17.82 -12.93 7.66
C ASP A 179 17.87 -13.44 6.22
N LYS A 180 18.31 -14.69 6.03
CA LYS A 180 18.29 -15.37 4.73
C LYS A 180 16.87 -15.53 4.23
N ALA A 181 15.92 -15.93 5.07
CA ALA A 181 14.51 -16.05 4.69
C ALA A 181 13.92 -14.69 4.25
N LYS A 182 14.20 -13.60 4.99
CA LYS A 182 13.78 -12.25 4.60
C LYS A 182 14.39 -11.80 3.28
N TYR A 183 15.67 -12.09 3.06
CA TYR A 183 16.34 -11.82 1.79
C TYR A 183 15.70 -12.58 0.63
N LEU A 184 15.44 -13.89 0.80
CA LEU A 184 14.81 -14.72 -0.22
C LEU A 184 13.38 -14.26 -0.55
N LEU A 185 12.61 -13.77 0.42
CA LEU A 185 11.29 -13.17 0.14
C LEU A 185 11.39 -11.96 -0.80
N VAL A 186 12.38 -11.09 -0.61
CA VAL A 186 12.62 -9.95 -1.52
C VAL A 186 12.99 -10.44 -2.92
N MET A 187 13.83 -11.47 -3.01
CA MET A 187 14.22 -12.07 -4.29
C MET A 187 13.03 -12.68 -5.04
N LEU A 188 12.15 -13.39 -4.33
CA LEU A 188 10.93 -13.95 -4.92
C LEU A 188 9.99 -12.87 -5.45
N GLU A 189 9.86 -11.74 -4.74
CA GLU A 189 9.04 -10.61 -5.21
C GLU A 189 9.60 -9.99 -6.50
N ILE A 190 10.93 -9.82 -6.57
CA ILE A 190 11.61 -9.35 -7.79
C ILE A 190 11.35 -10.34 -8.94
N GLN A 191 11.60 -11.63 -8.73
CA GLN A 191 11.37 -12.68 -9.73
C GLN A 191 9.92 -12.69 -10.22
N ARG A 192 8.96 -12.64 -9.31
CA ARG A 192 7.52 -12.58 -9.62
C ARG A 192 7.20 -11.36 -10.48
N SER A 193 7.67 -10.18 -10.08
CA SER A 193 7.41 -8.92 -10.78
C SER A 193 7.97 -8.94 -12.21
N LEU A 194 9.14 -9.54 -12.38
CA LEU A 194 9.79 -9.74 -13.68
C LEU A 194 9.25 -10.93 -14.48
N LYS A 195 8.22 -11.61 -13.98
CA LYS A 195 7.64 -12.83 -14.57
C LYS A 195 8.67 -13.94 -14.81
N GLN A 196 9.66 -14.03 -13.93
CA GLN A 196 10.67 -15.07 -13.91
C GLN A 196 10.19 -16.28 -13.09
N PRO A 197 10.77 -17.47 -13.31
CA PRO A 197 10.53 -18.61 -12.44
C PRO A 197 10.88 -18.27 -10.98
N LEU A 198 10.01 -18.70 -10.05
CA LEU A 198 10.23 -18.50 -8.62
C LEU A 198 11.21 -19.54 -8.09
N GLU A 199 12.37 -19.10 -7.59
CA GLU A 199 13.40 -19.95 -7.01
C GLU A 199 13.17 -20.11 -5.50
N ASP A 200 12.12 -20.84 -5.12
CA ASP A 200 11.63 -20.90 -3.73
C ASP A 200 12.09 -22.13 -2.92
N ALA A 201 12.90 -23.03 -3.52
CA ALA A 201 13.29 -24.30 -2.90
C ALA A 201 14.03 -24.12 -1.56
N GLU A 202 14.95 -23.16 -1.49
CA GLU A 202 15.72 -22.86 -0.28
C GLU A 202 14.82 -22.26 0.82
N LEU A 203 13.93 -21.34 0.45
CA LEU A 203 12.98 -20.75 1.40
C LEU A 203 12.00 -21.80 1.94
N LYS A 204 11.49 -22.69 1.09
CA LYS A 204 10.66 -23.83 1.52
C LYS A 204 11.39 -24.74 2.51
N ALA A 205 12.67 -25.00 2.29
CA ALA A 205 13.48 -25.79 3.20
C ALA A 205 13.61 -25.10 4.57
N LEU A 206 13.89 -23.80 4.59
CA LEU A 206 13.96 -23.01 5.83
C LEU A 206 12.63 -23.01 6.59
N LEU A 207 11.51 -22.78 5.89
CA LEU A 207 10.15 -22.80 6.45
C LEU A 207 9.80 -24.16 7.05
N LYS A 208 10.20 -25.25 6.40
CA LYS A 208 9.97 -26.61 6.89
C LYS A 208 10.78 -26.92 8.16
N VAL A 209 12.04 -26.50 8.20
CA VAL A 209 12.95 -26.74 9.34
C VAL A 209 12.56 -25.91 10.55
N ASN A 210 12.17 -24.65 10.33
CA ASN A 210 11.87 -23.70 11.39
C ASN A 210 10.36 -23.55 11.68
N LYS A 211 9.57 -24.53 11.24
CA LYS A 211 8.14 -24.56 11.51
C LYS A 211 7.89 -24.55 13.02
N ASP A 212 6.99 -23.69 13.47
CA ASP A 212 6.57 -23.56 14.88
C ASP A 212 7.66 -23.10 15.86
N VAL A 213 8.82 -22.60 15.39
CA VAL A 213 9.90 -22.11 16.26
C VAL A 213 9.51 -20.85 17.02
N ASN A 214 8.92 -19.87 16.32
CA ASN A 214 8.43 -18.61 16.89
C ASN A 214 7.45 -17.92 15.91
N ASP A 215 6.85 -16.82 16.37
CA ASP A 215 5.91 -16.01 15.57
C ASP A 215 6.56 -15.36 14.33
N ASP A 216 7.89 -15.19 14.31
CA ASP A 216 8.58 -14.59 13.17
C ASP A 216 8.55 -15.51 11.94
N TRP A 217 8.69 -16.83 12.14
CA TRP A 217 8.58 -17.80 11.04
C TRP A 217 7.15 -17.91 10.49
N GLN A 218 6.12 -17.70 11.31
CA GLN A 218 4.75 -17.58 10.83
C GLN A 218 4.59 -16.37 9.91
N LYS A 219 5.19 -15.21 10.26
CA LYS A 219 5.20 -14.03 9.38
C LYS A 219 5.90 -14.30 8.05
N ILE A 220 7.01 -15.03 8.06
CA ILE A 220 7.73 -15.43 6.83
C ILE A 220 6.84 -16.32 5.95
N GLU A 221 6.17 -17.32 6.53
CA GLU A 221 5.24 -18.22 5.82
C GLU A 221 4.08 -17.43 5.20
N ASP A 222 3.42 -16.57 5.99
CA ASP A 222 2.28 -15.77 5.52
C ASP A 222 2.70 -14.88 4.34
N ARG A 223 3.88 -14.25 4.44
CA ARG A 223 4.42 -13.43 3.36
C ARG A 223 4.76 -14.28 2.13
N TYR A 224 5.39 -15.44 2.31
CA TYR A 224 5.69 -16.37 1.23
C TYR A 224 4.42 -16.79 0.47
N GLN A 225 3.37 -17.17 1.19
CA GLN A 225 2.09 -17.55 0.61
C GLN A 225 1.44 -16.39 -0.17
N ALA A 226 1.54 -15.15 0.34
CA ALA A 226 1.06 -13.97 -0.39
C ALA A 226 1.83 -13.71 -1.70
N ILE A 227 3.15 -13.98 -1.72
CA ILE A 227 3.96 -13.85 -2.93
C ILE A 227 3.61 -14.96 -3.94
N VAL A 228 3.44 -16.20 -3.50
CA VAL A 228 3.17 -17.32 -4.42
C VAL A 228 1.76 -17.32 -4.98
N LYS A 229 0.75 -16.95 -4.19
CA LYS A 229 -0.65 -16.97 -4.63
C LYS A 229 -0.93 -16.07 -5.83
N GLY A 230 -0.09 -15.07 -6.10
CA GLY A 230 -0.42 -14.10 -7.15
C GLY A 230 -1.51 -13.13 -6.68
N ASP A 231 -1.83 -12.14 -7.51
CA ASP A 231 -3.07 -11.39 -7.36
C ASP A 231 -4.04 -11.94 -8.41
N ASP A 232 -5.21 -12.44 -8.00
CA ASP A 232 -6.34 -12.76 -8.90
C ASP A 232 -7.19 -11.52 -9.23
#